data_AF-A0A1A8PAL8-F1
#
_entry.id   AF-A0A1A8PAL8-F1
#
_cell.length_a   1.000
_cell.length_b   1.000
_cell.length_c   1.000
_cell.angle_alpha   90.00
_cell.angle_beta   90.00
_cell.angle_gamma   90.00
#
_symmetry.space_group_name_H-M   'P 1'
#
loop_
_entity.id
_entity.type
_entity.pdbx_description
1 polymer ?
#
loop_
_entity_poly.entity_id
_entity_poly.type
_entity_poly.pdbx_seq_one_letter_code
_entity_poly.pdbx_strand_id
1 'polypeptide(L)'
;MEQQEEEEGEALISELKRQMDNEDLDPEQKIMLLNNGLNKVLNSAAFQKNSGLLTRMKAQLYHSGILRLGVRLLSQHPIRPQGNWSATATLAHLISSCCVGAEPGRHSETFLTLFLPSVMDGLLSLANQLKSQVEGLSLFRKVMDSVGWLLSAHTHLTVQVFSSTQYEQIQLCDDITVSLLCIQMWIQTCTVSSKFLSDLSDDAILLLLEEAVCQLAHSSDAAVGRASIRLILLMARGLELRLPSLKLNFKGLDRLLE
;
A
#
# COMPACT_ATOMS: atom_id res chain seq x y z
N MET A 1 -1.62 2.89 34.87
CA MET A 1 -2.52 3.18 33.75
C MET A 1 -1.87 2.75 32.46
N GLU A 2 -0.74 3.33 32.06
CA GLU A 2 -0.03 2.93 30.82
C GLU A 2 0.38 1.44 30.76
N GLN A 3 0.89 0.87 31.85
CA GLN A 3 1.24 -0.56 31.91
C GLN A 3 0.01 -1.47 31.77
N GLN A 4 -1.13 -1.06 32.34
CA GLN A 4 -2.36 -1.84 32.29
C GLN A 4 -2.99 -1.83 30.89
N GLU A 5 -2.89 -0.70 30.20
CA GLU A 5 -3.34 -0.54 28.81
C GLU A 5 -2.49 -1.36 27.83
N GLU A 6 -1.18 -1.44 28.07
CA GLU A 6 -0.26 -2.25 27.28
C GLU A 6 -0.50 -3.76 27.51
N GLU A 7 -0.69 -4.18 28.76
CA GLU A 7 -1.06 -5.56 29.10
C GLU A 7 -2.39 -5.99 28.45
N GLU A 8 -3.38 -5.10 28.41
CA GLU A 8 -4.67 -5.38 27.77
C GLU A 8 -4.51 -5.56 26.24
N GLY A 9 -3.70 -4.72 25.60
CA GLY A 9 -3.36 -4.84 24.19
C GLY A 9 -2.61 -6.14 23.86
N GLU A 10 -1.63 -6.51 24.69
CA GLU A 10 -0.88 -7.76 24.57
C GLU A 10 -1.78 -8.99 24.75
N ALA A 11 -2.74 -8.93 25.67
CA ALA A 11 -3.72 -9.98 25.87
C ALA A 11 -4.60 -10.17 24.63
N LEU A 12 -5.03 -9.08 23.97
CA LEU A 12 -5.78 -9.15 22.72
C LEU A 12 -4.97 -9.78 21.59
N ILE A 13 -3.68 -9.43 21.46
CA ILE A 13 -2.79 -10.01 20.45
C ILE A 13 -2.56 -11.50 20.72
N SER A 14 -2.38 -11.88 21.98
CA SER A 14 -2.17 -13.27 22.39
C SER A 14 -3.41 -14.13 22.13
N GLU A 15 -4.60 -13.60 22.45
CA GLU A 15 -5.87 -14.27 22.16
C GLU A 15 -6.10 -14.40 20.66
N LEU A 16 -5.84 -13.34 19.89
CA LEU A 16 -5.93 -13.38 18.43
C LEU A 16 -5.01 -14.45 17.85
N LYS A 17 -3.76 -14.53 18.32
CA LYS A 17 -2.82 -15.57 17.88
C LYS A 17 -3.33 -16.97 18.19
N ARG A 18 -3.82 -17.21 19.41
CA ARG A 18 -4.38 -18.50 19.83
C ARG A 18 -5.56 -18.92 18.95
N GLN A 19 -6.42 -17.99 18.58
CA GLN A 19 -7.55 -18.26 17.68
C GLN A 19 -7.08 -18.60 16.26
N MET A 20 -6.02 -17.95 15.77
CA MET A 20 -5.45 -18.18 14.44
C MET A 20 -4.72 -19.53 14.31
N ASP A 21 -4.21 -20.06 15.42
CA ASP A 21 -3.57 -21.38 15.47
C ASP A 21 -4.58 -22.54 15.36
N ASN A 22 -5.89 -22.25 15.33
CA ASN A 22 -6.91 -23.26 15.07
C ASN A 22 -6.86 -23.75 13.61
N GLU A 23 -6.51 -25.02 13.42
CA GLU A 23 -6.40 -25.68 12.11
C GLU A 23 -7.77 -25.90 11.44
N ASP A 24 -8.86 -25.93 12.21
CA ASP A 24 -10.21 -26.17 11.71
C ASP A 24 -10.80 -24.97 10.96
N LEU A 25 -10.19 -23.79 11.08
CA LEU A 25 -10.68 -22.58 10.42
C LEU A 25 -10.29 -22.57 8.94
N ASP A 26 -11.29 -22.38 8.08
CA ASP A 26 -11.06 -22.14 6.67
C ASP A 26 -10.40 -20.77 6.42
N PRO A 27 -9.82 -20.52 5.22
CA PRO A 27 -9.14 -19.27 4.92
C PRO A 27 -10.03 -18.02 5.05
N GLU A 28 -11.33 -18.12 4.78
CA GLU A 28 -12.26 -16.99 4.83
C GLU A 28 -12.59 -16.63 6.28
N GLN A 29 -12.83 -17.63 7.12
CA GLN A 29 -12.97 -17.48 8.57
C GLN A 29 -11.71 -16.87 9.18
N LYS A 30 -10.53 -17.31 8.74
CA LYS A 30 -9.24 -16.73 9.15
C LYS A 30 -9.11 -15.25 8.77
N ILE A 31 -9.51 -14.86 7.56
CA ILE A 31 -9.52 -13.45 7.13
C ILE A 31 -10.47 -12.62 7.99
N MET A 32 -11.69 -13.11 8.24
CA MET A 32 -12.68 -12.40 9.07
C MET A 32 -12.20 -12.24 10.51
N LEU A 33 -11.60 -13.29 11.08
CA LEU A 33 -11.05 -13.27 12.42
C LEU A 33 -9.88 -12.28 12.54
N LEU A 34 -8.97 -12.26 11.56
CA LEU A 34 -7.90 -11.26 11.49
C LEU A 34 -8.42 -9.85 11.36
N ASN A 35 -9.41 -9.60 10.49
CA ASN A 35 -10.00 -8.27 10.33
C ASN A 35 -10.57 -7.75 11.65
N ASN A 36 -11.33 -8.59 12.36
CA ASN A 36 -11.92 -8.21 13.64
C ASN A 36 -10.86 -8.01 14.71
N GLY A 37 -9.88 -8.91 14.81
CA GLY A 37 -8.81 -8.85 15.78
C GLY A 37 -7.90 -7.64 15.59
N LEU A 38 -7.43 -7.39 14.36
CA LEU A 38 -6.61 -6.23 14.03
C LEU A 38 -7.36 -4.92 14.28
N ASN A 39 -8.62 -4.80 13.86
CA ASN A 39 -9.44 -3.63 14.16
C ASN A 39 -9.58 -3.40 15.66
N LYS A 40 -9.83 -4.46 16.43
CA LYS A 40 -9.99 -4.36 17.88
C LYS A 40 -8.72 -3.82 18.54
N VAL A 41 -7.55 -4.38 18.19
CA VAL A 41 -6.24 -3.95 18.72
C VAL A 41 -5.90 -2.52 18.30
N LEU A 42 -6.10 -2.17 17.03
CA LEU A 42 -5.80 -0.83 16.52
C LEU A 42 -6.71 0.23 17.13
N ASN A 43 -8.01 -0.04 17.23
CA ASN A 43 -8.96 0.90 17.82
C ASN A 43 -8.73 1.05 19.32
N SER A 44 -8.50 -0.05 20.06
CA SER A 44 -8.22 0.03 21.50
C SER A 44 -6.98 0.86 21.80
N ALA A 45 -5.96 0.82 20.93
CA ALA A 45 -4.77 1.63 21.07
C ALA A 45 -4.95 3.08 20.58
N ALA A 46 -5.74 3.32 19.53
CA ALA A 46 -5.93 4.64 18.94
C ALA A 46 -6.80 5.60 19.78
N PHE A 47 -7.77 5.06 20.53
CA PHE A 47 -8.63 5.88 21.41
C PHE A 47 -7.96 6.31 22.72
N GLN A 48 -6.73 5.86 22.96
CA GLN A 48 -6.03 6.16 24.21
C GLN A 48 -5.19 7.42 24.10
N LYS A 49 -5.04 8.11 25.23
CA LYS A 49 -4.28 9.38 25.30
C LYS A 49 -2.77 9.19 25.06
N ASN A 50 -2.27 7.95 25.10
CA ASN A 50 -0.86 7.65 24.94
C ASN A 50 -0.47 7.56 23.46
N SER A 51 0.24 8.57 22.96
CA SER A 51 0.70 8.65 21.57
C SER A 51 1.61 7.49 21.13
N GLY A 52 2.27 6.78 22.05
CA GLY A 52 3.20 5.69 21.73
C GLY A 52 2.59 4.28 21.74
N LEU A 53 1.39 4.10 22.30
CA LEU A 53 0.80 2.77 22.46
C LEU A 53 0.49 2.12 21.11
N LEU A 54 -0.07 2.88 20.16
CA LEU A 54 -0.38 2.37 18.83
C LEU A 54 0.87 1.87 18.10
N THR A 55 1.99 2.59 18.19
CA THR A 55 3.29 2.20 17.63
C THR A 55 3.76 0.87 18.22
N ARG A 56 3.68 0.71 19.55
CA ARG A 56 4.05 -0.54 20.23
C ARG A 56 3.15 -1.71 19.83
N MET A 57 1.83 -1.50 19.79
CA MET A 57 0.87 -2.53 19.37
C MET A 57 1.12 -3.00 17.93
N LYS A 58 1.41 -2.07 17.00
CA LYS A 58 1.81 -2.41 15.63
C LYS A 58 3.09 -3.26 15.59
N ALA A 59 4.10 -2.90 16.38
CA ALA A 59 5.33 -3.68 16.49
C ALA A 59 5.05 -5.08 17.08
N GLN A 60 4.20 -5.19 18.10
CA GLN A 60 3.82 -6.48 18.69
C GLN A 60 3.03 -7.37 17.72
N LEU A 61 2.14 -6.80 16.91
CA LEU A 61 1.46 -7.53 15.82
C LEU A 61 2.46 -8.10 14.80
N TYR A 62 3.54 -7.38 14.52
CA TYR A 62 4.63 -7.89 13.68
C TYR A 62 5.42 -9.01 14.37
N HIS A 63 5.81 -8.81 15.64
CA HIS A 63 6.59 -9.78 16.40
C HIS A 63 5.84 -11.09 16.65
N SER A 64 4.54 -11.02 16.93
CA SER A 64 3.69 -12.18 17.20
C SER A 64 3.55 -13.11 15.98
N GLY A 65 3.77 -12.59 14.78
CA GLY A 65 3.64 -13.29 13.51
C GLY A 65 2.27 -13.13 12.85
N ILE A 66 1.34 -12.42 13.48
CA ILE A 66 -0.03 -12.20 12.97
C ILE A 66 0.00 -11.48 11.62
N LEU A 67 0.84 -10.44 11.47
CA LEU A 67 0.94 -9.75 10.19
C LEU A 67 1.52 -10.64 9.08
N ARG A 68 2.48 -11.53 9.40
CA ARG A 68 3.02 -12.51 8.43
C ARG A 68 1.94 -13.50 7.98
N LEU A 69 1.08 -13.93 8.89
CA LEU A 69 -0.06 -14.79 8.56
C LEU A 69 -1.08 -14.04 7.68
N GLY A 70 -1.37 -12.79 7.99
CA GLY A 70 -2.23 -11.94 7.18
C GLY A 70 -1.72 -11.76 5.75
N VAL A 71 -0.43 -11.46 5.57
CA VAL A 71 0.19 -11.37 4.23
C VAL A 71 0.07 -12.69 3.48
N ARG A 72 0.32 -13.82 4.14
CA ARG A 72 0.16 -15.14 3.53
C ARG A 72 -1.28 -15.36 3.03
N LEU A 73 -2.28 -14.93 3.78
CA LEU A 73 -3.69 -15.04 3.37
C LEU A 73 -4.04 -14.10 2.21
N LEU A 74 -3.38 -12.94 2.08
CA LEU A 74 -3.52 -12.08 0.89
C LEU A 74 -2.96 -12.76 -0.36
N SER A 75 -1.82 -13.44 -0.23
CA SER A 75 -1.15 -14.14 -1.34
C SER A 75 -1.77 -15.50 -1.66
N GLN A 76 -2.47 -16.12 -0.70
CA GLN A 76 -3.19 -17.38 -0.89
C GLN A 76 -4.47 -17.09 -1.68
N HIS A 77 -4.37 -17.29 -2.99
CA HIS A 77 -5.42 -17.18 -3.98
C HIS A 77 -6.83 -17.56 -3.46
N PRO A 78 -7.84 -16.70 -3.60
CA PRO A 78 -9.16 -17.22 -3.87
C PRO A 78 -9.15 -17.75 -5.31
N ILE A 79 -8.75 -19.02 -5.49
CA ILE A 79 -9.08 -19.79 -6.71
C ILE A 79 -10.62 -19.83 -6.92
N ARG A 80 -11.39 -19.46 -5.90
CA ARG A 80 -12.83 -19.39 -5.96
C ARG A 80 -13.32 -18.03 -6.49
N PRO A 81 -14.10 -18.01 -7.59
CA PRO A 81 -14.78 -16.82 -8.09
C PRO A 81 -15.84 -16.22 -7.13
N GLN A 82 -15.98 -16.74 -5.90
CA GLN A 82 -16.92 -16.30 -4.87
C GLN A 82 -16.22 -15.93 -3.54
N GLY A 83 -14.88 -15.76 -3.53
CA GLY A 83 -14.19 -15.33 -2.31
C GLY A 83 -14.67 -13.97 -1.81
N ASN A 84 -14.66 -13.77 -0.48
CA ASN A 84 -15.01 -12.48 0.12
C ASN A 84 -13.92 -11.42 -0.12
N TRP A 85 -13.94 -10.85 -1.33
CA TRP A 85 -13.02 -9.81 -1.78
C TRP A 85 -13.06 -8.58 -0.87
N SER A 86 -14.21 -8.24 -0.31
CA SER A 86 -14.37 -7.11 0.61
C SER A 86 -13.58 -7.32 1.91
N ALA A 87 -13.69 -8.52 2.50
CA ALA A 87 -12.92 -8.90 3.67
C ALA A 87 -11.41 -8.93 3.37
N THR A 88 -11.03 -9.45 2.21
CA THR A 88 -9.62 -9.53 1.79
C THR A 88 -9.02 -8.14 1.54
N ALA A 89 -9.74 -7.23 0.88
CA ALA A 89 -9.35 -5.84 0.69
C ALA A 89 -9.29 -5.06 2.02
N THR A 90 -10.13 -5.43 3.00
CA THR A 90 -10.07 -4.89 4.35
C THR A 90 -8.82 -5.38 5.09
N LEU A 91 -8.46 -6.66 4.95
CA LEU A 91 -7.23 -7.20 5.52
C LEU A 91 -6.00 -6.52 4.95
N ALA A 92 -5.97 -6.31 3.63
CA ALA A 92 -4.92 -5.55 2.93
C ALA A 92 -4.74 -4.14 3.52
N HIS A 93 -5.84 -3.43 3.71
CA HIS A 93 -5.84 -2.11 4.31
C HIS A 93 -5.31 -2.10 5.75
N LEU A 94 -5.75 -3.05 6.58
CA LEU A 94 -5.31 -3.16 7.98
C LEU A 94 -3.83 -3.52 8.10
N ILE A 95 -3.34 -4.43 7.26
CA ILE A 95 -1.91 -4.79 7.23
C ILE A 95 -1.07 -3.59 6.81
N SER A 96 -1.45 -2.87 5.74
CA SER A 96 -0.76 -1.64 5.34
C SER A 96 -0.74 -0.61 6.48
N SER A 97 -1.88 -0.39 7.13
CA SER A 97 -2.00 0.53 8.27
C SER A 97 -1.15 0.13 9.47
N CYS A 98 -0.99 -1.18 9.72
CA CYS A 98 -0.10 -1.70 10.76
C CYS A 98 1.38 -1.47 10.41
N CYS A 99 1.74 -1.48 9.13
CA CYS A 99 3.13 -1.31 8.71
C CYS A 99 3.61 0.15 8.77
N VAL A 100 2.69 1.10 8.65
CA VAL A 100 3.00 2.53 8.73
C VAL A 100 3.13 2.97 10.19
N GLY A 101 4.30 3.49 10.56
CA GLY A 101 4.61 3.92 11.93
C GLY A 101 4.82 2.77 12.92
N ALA A 102 5.07 1.55 12.45
CA ALA A 102 5.55 0.47 13.32
C ALA A 102 7.05 0.65 13.61
N GLU A 103 7.45 0.36 14.85
CA GLU A 103 8.86 0.38 15.27
C GLU A 103 9.28 -1.00 15.79
N PRO A 104 9.74 -1.92 14.91
CA PRO A 104 10.10 -3.30 15.28
C PRO A 104 11.39 -3.42 16.13
N GLY A 105 12.06 -2.31 16.42
CA GLY A 105 13.31 -2.28 17.20
C GLY A 105 14.40 -3.12 16.54
N ARG A 106 14.85 -4.19 17.21
CA ARG A 106 15.95 -5.05 16.73
C ARG A 106 15.67 -5.78 15.41
N HIS A 107 14.40 -5.87 15.00
CA HIS A 107 14.01 -6.55 13.75
C HIS A 107 13.72 -5.56 12.60
N SER A 108 14.08 -4.28 12.75
CA SER A 108 13.78 -3.25 11.74
C SER A 108 14.37 -3.58 10.36
N GLU A 109 15.58 -4.14 10.30
CA GLU A 109 16.18 -4.54 9.02
C GLU A 109 15.35 -5.61 8.30
N THR A 110 15.03 -6.71 8.99
CA THR A 110 14.16 -7.78 8.48
C THR A 110 12.76 -7.26 8.13
N PHE A 111 12.24 -6.33 8.91
CA PHE A 111 10.96 -5.68 8.63
C PHE A 111 11.00 -4.90 7.31
N LEU A 112 12.00 -4.03 7.14
CA LEU A 112 12.12 -3.16 5.96
C LEU A 112 12.49 -3.92 4.68
N THR A 113 13.36 -4.93 4.78
CA THR A 113 13.97 -5.60 3.62
C THR A 113 13.28 -6.88 3.18
N LEU A 114 12.51 -7.54 4.06
CA LEU A 114 11.83 -8.80 3.73
C LEU A 114 10.33 -8.69 3.93
N PHE A 115 9.90 -8.17 5.08
CA PHE A 115 8.48 -8.15 5.40
C PHE A 115 7.70 -7.12 4.59
N LEU A 116 8.14 -5.85 4.54
CA LEU A 116 7.47 -4.82 3.76
C LEU A 116 7.37 -5.16 2.26
N PRO A 117 8.43 -5.68 1.60
CA PRO A 117 8.32 -6.17 0.24
C PRO A 117 7.25 -7.25 0.07
N SER A 118 7.17 -8.22 0.99
CA SER A 118 6.12 -9.26 0.92
C SER A 118 4.71 -8.69 1.11
N VAL A 119 4.54 -7.64 1.92
CA VAL A 119 3.26 -6.93 2.05
C VAL A 119 2.91 -6.29 0.71
N MET A 120 3.85 -5.58 0.09
CA MET A 120 3.63 -4.92 -1.20
C MET A 120 3.24 -5.92 -2.29
N ASP A 121 3.93 -7.06 -2.38
CA ASP A 121 3.61 -8.12 -3.33
C ASP A 121 2.19 -8.68 -3.12
N GLY A 122 1.79 -8.88 -1.85
CA GLY A 122 0.44 -9.29 -1.49
C GLY A 122 -0.63 -8.28 -1.91
N LEU A 123 -0.37 -6.99 -1.71
CA LEU A 123 -1.28 -5.90 -2.14
C LEU A 123 -1.42 -5.85 -3.67
N LEU A 124 -0.30 -5.88 -4.40
CA LEU A 124 -0.30 -5.80 -5.85
C LEU A 124 -0.94 -7.03 -6.50
N SER A 125 -0.69 -8.22 -5.94
CA SER A 125 -1.37 -9.46 -6.39
C SER A 125 -2.89 -9.38 -6.21
N LEU A 126 -3.36 -8.86 -5.08
CA LEU A 126 -4.78 -8.67 -4.84
C LEU A 126 -5.38 -7.62 -5.78
N ALA A 127 -4.71 -6.48 -5.97
CA ALA A 127 -5.14 -5.45 -6.91
C ALA A 127 -5.25 -6.00 -8.33
N ASN A 128 -4.27 -6.80 -8.76
CA ASN A 128 -4.25 -7.40 -10.09
C ASN A 128 -5.44 -8.36 -10.32
N GLN A 129 -5.90 -9.05 -9.27
CA GLN A 129 -7.10 -9.89 -9.34
C GLN A 129 -8.40 -9.08 -9.35
N LEU A 130 -8.44 -7.96 -8.64
CA LEU A 130 -9.62 -7.11 -8.51
C LEU A 130 -9.88 -6.26 -9.76
N LYS A 131 -8.85 -5.91 -10.53
CA LYS A 131 -8.98 -5.04 -11.71
C LYS A 131 -9.93 -5.60 -12.77
N SER A 132 -10.04 -6.93 -12.86
CA SER A 132 -10.87 -7.64 -13.85
C SER A 132 -12.25 -8.02 -13.32
N GLN A 133 -12.59 -7.66 -12.08
CA GLN A 133 -13.91 -7.97 -11.49
C GLN A 133 -14.87 -6.80 -11.71
N VAL A 134 -16.06 -7.09 -12.24
CA VAL A 134 -17.09 -6.08 -12.60
C VAL A 134 -17.48 -5.19 -11.41
N GLU A 135 -17.57 -5.77 -10.21
CA GLU A 135 -17.87 -5.04 -8.96
C GLU A 135 -16.60 -4.71 -8.14
N GLY A 136 -15.43 -5.11 -8.63
CA GLY A 136 -14.16 -5.04 -7.90
C GLY A 136 -13.47 -3.69 -7.92
N LEU A 137 -13.91 -2.73 -8.74
CA LEU A 137 -13.21 -1.44 -8.88
C LEU A 137 -13.17 -0.61 -7.59
N SER A 138 -14.22 -0.68 -6.76
CA SER A 138 -14.23 -0.01 -5.45
C SER A 138 -13.23 -0.65 -4.48
N LEU A 139 -13.10 -1.97 -4.53
CA LEU A 139 -12.15 -2.74 -3.73
C LEU A 139 -10.72 -2.56 -4.27
N PHE A 140 -10.55 -2.51 -5.59
CA PHE A 140 -9.30 -2.20 -6.26
C PHE A 140 -8.79 -0.84 -5.79
N ARG A 141 -9.63 0.19 -5.82
CA ARG A 141 -9.29 1.51 -5.26
C ARG A 141 -8.82 1.39 -3.82
N LYS A 142 -9.58 0.71 -2.95
CA LYS A 142 -9.20 0.52 -1.54
C LYS A 142 -7.82 -0.13 -1.37
N VAL A 143 -7.49 -1.12 -2.21
CA VAL A 143 -6.19 -1.80 -2.18
C VAL A 143 -5.09 -0.87 -2.71
N MET A 144 -5.32 -0.14 -3.81
CA MET A 144 -4.36 0.82 -4.35
C MET A 144 -4.13 2.01 -3.42
N ASP A 145 -5.15 2.51 -2.73
CA ASP A 145 -5.01 3.51 -1.67
C ASP A 145 -4.11 2.97 -0.54
N SER A 146 -4.22 1.67 -0.23
CA SER A 146 -3.37 1.01 0.76
C SER A 146 -1.92 0.83 0.29
N VAL A 147 -1.70 0.65 -1.03
CA VAL A 147 -0.36 0.68 -1.66
C VAL A 147 0.24 2.08 -1.52
N GLY A 148 -0.50 3.12 -1.92
CA GLY A 148 -0.04 4.52 -1.83
C GLY A 148 0.25 4.95 -0.40
N TRP A 149 -0.58 4.54 0.56
CA TRP A 149 -0.34 4.78 1.98
C TRP A 149 0.98 4.16 2.45
N LEU A 150 1.25 2.91 2.06
CA LEU A 150 2.49 2.22 2.44
C LEU A 150 3.71 2.91 1.80
N LEU A 151 3.63 3.28 0.52
CA LEU A 151 4.68 4.00 -0.20
C LEU A 151 5.00 5.36 0.41
N SER A 152 3.97 6.08 0.89
CA SER A 152 4.13 7.40 1.50
C SER A 152 5.00 7.37 2.77
N ALA A 153 5.02 6.22 3.46
CA ALA A 153 5.81 6.00 4.67
C ALA A 153 7.14 5.26 4.39
N HIS A 154 7.19 4.46 3.33
CA HIS A 154 8.31 3.56 3.00
C HIS A 154 8.70 3.70 1.52
N THR A 155 9.34 4.81 1.18
CA THR A 155 9.67 5.20 -0.20
C THR A 155 10.58 4.21 -0.93
N HIS A 156 11.37 3.41 -0.20
CA HIS A 156 12.24 2.39 -0.79
C HIS A 156 11.46 1.31 -1.56
N LEU A 157 10.17 1.14 -1.27
CA LEU A 157 9.30 0.19 -1.98
C LEU A 157 8.90 0.67 -3.38
N THR A 158 9.10 1.94 -3.73
CA THR A 158 8.68 2.49 -5.04
C THR A 158 9.31 1.76 -6.21
N VAL A 159 10.62 1.46 -6.15
CA VAL A 159 11.31 0.71 -7.22
C VAL A 159 10.73 -0.71 -7.35
N GLN A 160 10.40 -1.35 -6.23
CA GLN A 160 9.78 -2.68 -6.24
C GLN A 160 8.40 -2.66 -6.92
N VAL A 161 7.58 -1.62 -6.69
CA VAL A 161 6.27 -1.48 -7.35
C VAL A 161 6.45 -1.45 -8.87
N PHE A 162 7.37 -0.62 -9.39
CA PHE A 162 7.65 -0.56 -10.82
C PHE A 162 8.31 -1.84 -11.38
N SER A 163 9.02 -2.59 -10.55
CA SER A 163 9.62 -3.87 -10.95
C SER A 163 8.66 -5.07 -10.83
N SER A 164 7.43 -4.84 -10.35
CA SER A 164 6.48 -5.91 -10.07
C SER A 164 5.73 -6.34 -11.34
N THR A 165 5.80 -7.63 -11.67
CA THR A 165 4.97 -8.22 -12.73
C THR A 165 3.47 -8.03 -12.48
N GLN A 166 3.04 -7.97 -11.21
CA GLN A 166 1.64 -7.73 -10.88
C GLN A 166 1.21 -6.30 -11.23
N TYR A 167 2.08 -5.32 -10.94
CA TYR A 167 1.82 -3.92 -11.26
C TYR A 167 1.89 -3.66 -12.77
N GLU A 168 2.87 -4.26 -13.46
CA GLU A 168 2.95 -4.23 -14.92
C GLU A 168 1.66 -4.75 -15.57
N GLN A 169 1.14 -5.88 -15.09
CA GLN A 169 -0.13 -6.40 -15.58
C GLN A 169 -1.28 -5.42 -15.33
N ILE A 170 -1.32 -4.75 -14.16
CA ILE A 170 -2.32 -3.72 -13.87
C ILE A 170 -2.22 -2.57 -14.88
N GLN A 171 -1.01 -2.10 -15.19
CA GLN A 171 -0.77 -1.01 -16.15
C GLN A 171 -1.15 -1.38 -17.58
N LEU A 172 -0.98 -2.65 -17.98
CA LEU A 172 -1.37 -3.17 -19.28
C LEU A 172 -2.88 -3.42 -19.42
N CYS A 173 -3.66 -3.19 -18.37
CA CYS A 173 -5.10 -3.34 -18.42
C CYS A 173 -5.72 -2.23 -19.29
N ASP A 174 -6.47 -2.61 -20.32
CA ASP A 174 -7.20 -1.67 -21.20
C ASP A 174 -8.52 -1.18 -20.54
N ASP A 175 -8.43 -0.75 -19.28
CA ASP A 175 -9.52 -0.16 -18.53
C ASP A 175 -9.13 1.23 -18.04
N ILE A 176 -9.80 2.24 -18.58
CA ILE A 176 -9.55 3.66 -18.28
C ILE A 176 -9.69 3.96 -16.78
N THR A 177 -10.62 3.30 -16.09
CA THR A 177 -10.81 3.48 -14.65
C THR A 177 -9.64 2.93 -13.87
N VAL A 178 -9.12 1.76 -14.25
CA VAL A 178 -7.92 1.16 -13.64
C VAL A 178 -6.71 2.08 -13.82
N SER A 179 -6.47 2.59 -15.03
CA SER A 179 -5.38 3.54 -15.31
C SER A 179 -5.53 4.84 -14.50
N LEU A 180 -6.75 5.40 -14.45
CA LEU A 180 -7.04 6.59 -13.66
C LEU A 180 -6.75 6.37 -12.16
N LEU A 181 -7.15 5.21 -11.61
CA LEU A 181 -6.91 4.88 -10.21
C LEU A 181 -5.42 4.69 -9.90
N CYS A 182 -4.63 4.16 -10.84
CA CYS A 182 -3.17 4.06 -10.70
C CYS A 182 -2.52 5.45 -10.61
N ILE A 183 -2.86 6.36 -11.52
CA ILE A 183 -2.34 7.74 -11.49
C ILE A 183 -2.84 8.49 -10.25
N GLN A 184 -4.08 8.27 -9.82
CA GLN A 184 -4.62 8.86 -8.59
C GLN A 184 -3.88 8.40 -7.34
N MET A 185 -3.51 7.12 -7.25
CA MET A 185 -2.69 6.59 -6.16
C MET A 185 -1.35 7.32 -6.07
N TRP A 186 -0.67 7.53 -7.21
CA TRP A 186 0.58 8.28 -7.24
C TRP A 186 0.43 9.76 -6.86
N ILE A 187 -0.63 10.43 -7.36
CA ILE A 187 -0.95 11.81 -6.96
C ILE A 187 -1.13 11.89 -5.45
N GLN A 188 -1.92 10.98 -4.87
CA GLN A 188 -2.18 10.96 -3.43
C GLN A 188 -0.90 10.72 -2.65
N THR A 189 -0.07 9.77 -3.07
CA THR A 189 1.23 9.48 -2.44
C THR A 189 2.13 10.71 -2.40
N CYS A 190 2.25 11.42 -3.53
CA CYS A 190 3.02 12.67 -3.62
C CYS A 190 2.41 13.81 -2.79
N THR A 191 1.09 13.81 -2.58
CA THR A 191 0.40 14.88 -1.86
C THR A 191 0.43 14.67 -0.35
N VAL A 192 0.29 13.43 0.11
CA VAL A 192 0.21 13.08 1.53
C VAL A 192 1.58 13.18 2.20
N SER A 193 2.64 12.76 1.52
CA SER A 193 4.00 12.81 2.05
C SER A 193 4.83 13.84 1.30
N SER A 194 5.07 14.98 1.94
CA SER A 194 5.89 16.06 1.37
C SER A 194 7.34 15.65 1.11
N LYS A 195 7.81 14.60 1.79
CA LYS A 195 9.16 14.02 1.62
C LYS A 195 9.21 12.89 0.61
N PHE A 196 8.06 12.41 0.12
CA PHE A 196 8.03 11.27 -0.78
C PHE A 196 8.97 11.46 -1.97
N LEU A 197 8.80 12.56 -2.72
CA LEU A 197 9.61 12.86 -3.90
C LEU A 197 11.08 13.17 -3.57
N SER A 198 11.37 13.79 -2.42
CA SER A 198 12.75 14.10 -2.03
C SER A 198 13.54 12.85 -1.69
N ASP A 199 12.87 11.84 -1.13
CA ASP A 199 13.49 10.62 -0.62
C ASP A 199 13.63 9.53 -1.70
N LEU A 200 13.02 9.71 -2.89
CA LEU A 200 13.17 8.80 -4.02
C LEU A 200 14.56 8.89 -4.66
N SER A 201 15.06 7.77 -5.18
CA SER A 201 16.21 7.74 -6.10
C SER A 201 15.84 8.37 -7.45
N ASP A 202 16.85 8.79 -8.22
CA ASP A 202 16.62 9.33 -9.57
C ASP A 202 15.93 8.30 -10.49
N ASP A 203 16.30 7.02 -10.39
CA ASP A 203 15.66 5.94 -11.15
C ASP A 203 14.16 5.81 -10.81
N ALA A 204 13.80 5.85 -9.52
CA ALA A 204 12.41 5.77 -9.10
C ALA A 204 11.59 6.98 -9.58
N ILE A 205 12.19 8.16 -9.63
CA ILE A 205 11.57 9.36 -10.16
C ILE A 205 11.38 9.24 -11.68
N LEU A 206 12.38 8.73 -12.41
CA LEU A 206 12.27 8.52 -13.84
C LEU A 206 11.14 7.54 -14.18
N LEU A 207 11.04 6.42 -13.47
CA LEU A 207 9.96 5.45 -13.65
C LEU A 207 8.58 6.07 -13.38
N LEU A 208 8.45 6.90 -12.33
CA LEU A 208 7.20 7.59 -12.03
C LEU A 208 6.83 8.65 -13.07
N LEU A 209 7.83 9.38 -13.60
CA LEU A 209 7.62 10.38 -14.63
C LEU A 209 7.27 9.71 -15.97
N GLU A 210 7.94 8.61 -16.29
CA GLU A 210 7.66 7.78 -17.46
C GLU A 210 6.22 7.26 -17.41
N GLU A 211 5.75 6.75 -16.27
CA GLU A 211 4.35 6.33 -16.12
C GLU A 211 3.38 7.48 -16.43
N ALA A 212 3.59 8.66 -15.87
CA ALA A 212 2.71 9.81 -16.10
C ALA A 212 2.74 10.27 -17.57
N VAL A 213 3.92 10.30 -18.20
CA VAL A 213 4.07 10.70 -19.61
C VAL A 213 3.47 9.64 -20.54
N CYS A 214 3.67 8.36 -20.25
CA CYS A 214 3.09 7.26 -21.02
C CYS A 214 1.57 7.29 -20.96
N GLN A 215 0.95 7.44 -19.79
CA GLN A 215 -0.51 7.56 -19.69
C GLN A 215 -1.04 8.79 -20.43
N LEU A 216 -0.35 9.93 -20.34
CA LEU A 216 -0.71 11.14 -21.07
C LEU A 216 -0.63 10.97 -22.60
N ALA A 217 0.37 10.24 -23.08
CA ALA A 217 0.58 10.02 -24.51
C ALA A 217 -0.37 8.97 -25.12
N HIS A 218 -0.70 7.91 -24.37
CA HIS A 218 -1.48 6.78 -24.87
C HIS A 218 -2.99 6.92 -24.62
N SER A 219 -3.40 7.61 -23.54
CA SER A 219 -4.82 7.71 -23.21
C SER A 219 -5.51 8.85 -23.94
N SER A 220 -6.60 8.55 -24.64
CA SER A 220 -7.52 9.56 -25.17
C SER A 220 -8.53 10.08 -24.14
N ASP A 221 -8.56 9.50 -22.93
CA ASP A 221 -9.48 9.91 -21.88
C ASP A 221 -9.01 11.20 -21.18
N ALA A 222 -9.91 12.18 -21.13
CA ALA A 222 -9.58 13.49 -20.59
C ALA A 222 -9.35 13.46 -19.07
N ALA A 223 -9.93 12.53 -18.31
CA ALA A 223 -9.69 12.41 -16.87
C ALA A 223 -8.30 11.82 -16.60
N VAL A 224 -7.89 10.78 -17.34
CA VAL A 224 -6.53 10.23 -17.28
C VAL A 224 -5.50 11.28 -17.69
N GLY A 225 -5.72 12.00 -18.80
CA GLY A 225 -4.82 13.07 -19.24
C GLY A 225 -4.65 14.18 -18.19
N ARG A 226 -5.77 14.67 -17.61
CA ARG A 226 -5.71 15.67 -16.53
C ARG A 226 -4.99 15.15 -15.28
N ALA A 227 -5.24 13.90 -14.89
CA ALA A 227 -4.56 13.30 -13.75
C ALA A 227 -3.05 13.16 -14.00
N SER A 228 -2.66 12.76 -15.20
CA SER A 228 -1.25 12.61 -15.59
C SER A 228 -0.52 13.96 -15.58
N ILE A 229 -1.12 15.01 -16.16
CA ILE A 229 -0.58 16.38 -16.08
C ILE A 229 -0.45 16.83 -14.63
N ARG A 230 -1.46 16.57 -13.79
CA ARG A 230 -1.39 16.92 -12.36
C ARG A 230 -0.24 16.22 -11.65
N LEU A 231 -0.01 14.94 -11.93
CA LEU A 231 1.13 14.20 -11.36
C LEU A 231 2.46 14.81 -11.79
N ILE A 232 2.62 15.09 -13.08
CA ILE A 232 3.82 15.74 -13.64
C ILE A 232 4.09 17.09 -12.94
N LEU A 233 3.05 17.93 -12.76
CA LEU A 233 3.18 19.22 -12.09
C LEU A 233 3.54 19.08 -10.60
N LEU A 234 2.97 18.09 -9.91
CA LEU A 234 3.34 17.78 -8.51
C LEU A 234 4.80 17.36 -8.40
N MET A 235 5.27 16.51 -9.32
CA MET A 235 6.66 16.09 -9.39
C MET A 235 7.58 17.27 -9.68
N ALA A 236 7.24 18.10 -10.66
CA ALA A 236 8.01 19.29 -11.00
C ALA A 236 8.19 20.23 -9.81
N ARG A 237 7.11 20.45 -9.03
CA ARG A 237 7.13 21.26 -7.82
C ARG A 237 7.96 20.61 -6.70
N GLY A 238 7.87 19.29 -6.51
CA GLY A 238 8.55 18.60 -5.42
C GLY A 238 10.03 18.34 -5.67
N LEU A 239 10.47 18.32 -6.93
CA LEU A 239 11.85 17.97 -7.31
C LEU A 239 12.79 19.17 -7.46
N GLU A 240 12.24 20.37 -7.67
CA GLU A 240 12.96 21.65 -7.85
C GLU A 240 14.31 21.52 -8.59
N LEU A 241 15.41 21.35 -7.85
CA LEU A 241 16.79 21.26 -8.36
C LEU A 241 17.12 19.96 -9.12
N ARG A 242 16.39 18.86 -8.89
CA ARG A 242 16.60 17.56 -9.56
C ARG A 242 15.93 17.48 -10.93
N LEU A 243 14.88 18.29 -11.12
CA LEU A 243 14.05 18.27 -12.33
C LEU A 243 14.82 18.58 -13.64
N PRO A 244 15.75 19.56 -13.70
CA PRO A 244 16.46 19.90 -14.94
C PRO A 244 17.21 18.71 -15.57
N SER A 245 17.86 17.89 -14.75
CA SER A 245 18.58 16.69 -15.21
C SER A 245 17.64 15.63 -15.78
N LEU A 246 16.41 15.58 -15.26
CA LEU A 246 15.41 14.57 -15.63
C LEU A 246 14.62 14.99 -16.88
N LYS A 247 14.41 16.30 -17.09
CA LYS A 247 13.75 16.85 -18.31
C LYS A 247 14.43 16.44 -19.60
N LEU A 248 15.74 16.21 -19.58
CA LEU A 248 16.51 15.80 -20.77
C LEU A 248 16.04 14.46 -21.35
N ASN A 249 15.37 13.63 -20.56
CA ASN A 249 14.84 12.34 -20.99
C ASN A 249 13.48 12.45 -21.72
N PHE A 250 12.78 13.58 -21.62
CA PHE A 250 11.42 13.73 -22.13
C PHE A 250 11.28 14.99 -22.99
N LYS A 251 11.28 14.82 -24.32
CA LYS A 251 11.08 15.94 -25.26
C LYS A 251 9.70 16.57 -25.08
N GLY A 252 9.66 17.90 -24.96
CA GLY A 252 8.41 18.66 -24.83
C GLY A 252 7.89 18.82 -23.40
N LEU A 253 8.50 18.13 -22.43
CA LEU A 253 8.17 18.30 -21.01
C LEU A 253 8.55 19.70 -20.49
N ASP A 254 9.58 20.30 -21.07
CA ASP A 254 9.95 21.70 -20.88
C ASP A 254 8.77 22.64 -21.15
N ARG A 255 8.11 22.50 -22.31
CA ARG A 255 6.98 23.35 -22.72
C ARG A 255 5.73 23.18 -21.86
N LEU A 256 5.55 22.01 -21.25
CA LEU A 256 4.43 21.73 -20.35
C LEU A 256 4.61 22.40 -18.97
N LEU A 257 5.86 22.68 -18.60
CA LEU A 257 6.25 23.15 -17.27
C LEU A 257 6.64 24.64 -17.24
N GLU A 258 6.56 25.33 -18.37
CA GLU A 258 6.64 26.79 -18.52
C GLU A 258 5.28 27.43 -18.26
#